data_AF-A0A803JHX7-F1
#
_entry.id   AF-A0A803JHX7-F1
#
_cell.length_a   1.000
_cell.length_b   1.000
_cell.length_c   1.000
_cell.angle_alpha   90.00
_cell.angle_beta   90.00
_cell.angle_gamma   90.00
#
_symmetry.space_group_name_H-M   'P 1'
#
loop_
_entity.id
_entity.type
_entity.pdbx_description
1 polymer ?
#
loop_
_entity_poly.entity_id
_entity_poly.type
_entity_poly.pdbx_seq_one_letter_code
_entity_poly.pdbx_strand_id
1 'polypeptide(L)'
;MPWLPSVCPGFQSVCPGVQSVCPGFQSVCPGVQSVCPGFQSVCPGFQSVCPGVQSVCPGFQSVCPGFQSVCPGVQSVCPGFQSVCPGFQSVCPGFQSVCPGVQSVCPGFQSVCPGFQSVCPGFQSVCPGSACPGVQSCPPLF
;
A
#
# COMPACT_ATOMS: atom_id res chain seq x y z
N MET A 1 -3.89 -24.06 21.90
CA MET A 1 -4.09 -24.57 20.53
C MET A 1 -3.13 -23.82 19.65
N PRO A 2 -2.08 -24.47 19.09
CA PRO A 2 -0.94 -23.75 18.57
C PRO A 2 -1.32 -23.10 17.23
N TRP A 3 -1.21 -21.78 17.19
CA TRP A 3 -1.37 -20.91 16.03
C TRP A 3 -0.23 -21.14 15.02
N LEU A 4 -0.12 -22.36 14.48
CA LEU A 4 0.92 -22.66 13.51
C LEU A 4 0.71 -21.81 12.26
N PRO A 5 1.75 -21.08 11.79
CA PRO A 5 1.67 -20.36 10.54
C PRO A 5 1.40 -21.34 9.40
N SER A 6 0.35 -21.07 8.63
CA SER A 6 -0.02 -21.86 7.45
C SER A 6 0.78 -21.38 6.25
N VAL A 7 1.65 -22.25 5.73
CA VAL A 7 2.50 -21.96 4.57
C VAL A 7 2.04 -22.80 3.40
N CYS A 8 1.63 -22.17 2.30
CA CYS A 8 1.26 -22.87 1.06
C CYS A 8 2.11 -22.35 -0.10
N PRO A 9 3.25 -23.00 -0.37
CA PRO A 9 4.03 -22.73 -1.57
C PRO A 9 3.30 -23.27 -2.81
N GLY A 10 3.32 -22.52 -3.91
CA GLY A 10 2.69 -22.94 -5.16
C GLY A 10 2.69 -21.84 -6.21
N PHE A 11 2.45 -22.20 -7.48
CA PHE A 11 2.33 -21.19 -8.55
C PHE A 11 1.10 -20.31 -8.34
N GLN A 12 -0.02 -20.93 -7.98
CA GLN A 12 -1.24 -20.31 -7.47
C GLN A 12 -1.52 -20.89 -6.08
N SER A 13 -1.48 -20.08 -5.03
CA SER A 13 -1.74 -20.56 -3.67
C SER A 13 -2.74 -19.71 -2.92
N VAL A 14 -3.65 -20.38 -2.20
CA VAL A 14 -4.60 -19.76 -1.29
C VAL A 14 -4.39 -20.34 0.09
N CYS A 15 -3.98 -19.51 1.06
CA CYS A 15 -3.76 -19.95 2.43
C CYS A 15 -4.72 -19.27 3.41
N PRO A 16 -5.88 -19.88 3.69
CA PRO A 16 -6.70 -19.46 4.81
C PRO A 16 -6.03 -19.90 6.12
N GLY A 17 -5.80 -18.94 7.03
CA GLY A 17 -5.18 -19.20 8.34
C GLY A 17 -5.06 -17.91 9.14
N VAL A 18 -4.85 -17.97 10.45
CA VAL A 18 -4.70 -16.74 11.25
C VAL A 18 -3.38 -16.05 10.93
N GLN A 19 -2.33 -16.84 10.77
CA GLN A 19 -1.04 -16.45 10.22
C GLN A 19 -0.81 -17.26 8.95
N SER A 20 -0.70 -16.59 7.80
CA SER A 20 -0.59 -17.25 6.50
C SER A 20 0.55 -16.68 5.67
N VAL A 21 1.39 -17.57 5.12
CA VAL A 21 2.49 -17.19 4.22
C VAL A 21 2.32 -17.91 2.89
N CYS A 22 2.15 -17.14 1.82
CA CYS A 22 1.90 -17.63 0.46
C CYS A 22 3.06 -17.26 -0.48
N PRO A 23 4.20 -17.98 -0.49
CA PRO A 23 5.25 -17.74 -1.47
C PRO A 23 4.86 -18.40 -2.80
N GLY A 24 4.40 -17.60 -3.76
CA GLY A 24 3.90 -18.08 -5.05
C GLY A 24 3.88 -17.01 -6.13
N PHE A 25 3.64 -17.38 -7.40
CA PHE A 25 3.53 -16.36 -8.47
C PHE A 25 2.24 -15.55 -8.32
N GLN A 26 1.13 -16.25 -8.04
CA GLN A 26 -0.17 -15.69 -7.68
C GLN A 26 -0.56 -16.21 -6.30
N SER A 27 -0.75 -15.32 -5.33
CA SER A 27 -0.94 -15.69 -3.94
C SER A 27 -2.11 -14.93 -3.31
N VAL A 28 -2.99 -15.66 -2.62
CA VAL A 28 -4.11 -15.08 -1.87
C VAL A 28 -4.09 -15.58 -0.43
N CYS A 29 -3.82 -14.70 0.51
CA CYS A 29 -3.80 -15.04 1.95
C CYS A 29 -4.86 -14.20 2.68
N PRO A 30 -6.09 -14.71 2.89
CA PRO A 30 -7.16 -13.98 3.59
C PRO A 30 -7.03 -13.97 5.12
N GLY A 31 -5.90 -14.42 5.65
CA GLY A 31 -5.66 -14.53 7.09
C GLY A 31 -5.54 -13.20 7.83
N VAL A 32 -5.72 -13.21 9.17
CA VAL A 32 -5.61 -12.00 10.01
C VAL A 32 -4.23 -11.35 9.86
N GLN A 33 -3.18 -12.17 9.86
CA GLN A 33 -1.80 -11.79 9.56
C GLN A 33 -1.33 -12.54 8.32
N SER A 34 -1.06 -11.81 7.25
CA SER A 34 -0.78 -12.41 5.95
C SER A 34 0.48 -11.86 5.30
N VAL A 35 1.32 -12.75 4.78
CA VAL A 35 2.54 -12.40 4.07
C VAL A 35 2.57 -13.10 2.72
N CYS A 36 2.52 -12.33 1.63
CA CYS A 36 2.46 -12.85 0.26
C CYS A 36 3.62 -12.28 -0.57
N PRO A 37 4.83 -12.88 -0.55
CA PRO A 37 6.00 -12.36 -1.28
C PRO A 37 5.99 -12.65 -2.79
N GLY A 38 4.82 -12.90 -3.36
CA GLY A 38 4.64 -13.32 -4.74
C GLY A 38 4.66 -12.22 -5.79
N PHE A 39 4.75 -12.58 -7.07
CA PHE A 39 4.70 -11.59 -8.17
C PHE A 39 3.37 -10.84 -8.20
N GLN A 40 2.26 -11.57 -8.08
CA GLN A 40 0.91 -11.08 -7.87
C GLN A 40 0.40 -11.56 -6.51
N SER A 41 0.15 -10.64 -5.60
CA SER A 41 -0.23 -10.95 -4.23
C SER A 41 -1.48 -10.19 -3.81
N VAL A 42 -2.43 -10.90 -3.22
CA VAL A 42 -3.64 -10.31 -2.65
C VAL A 42 -3.78 -10.81 -1.21
N CYS A 43 -3.57 -9.93 -0.23
CA CYS A 43 -3.79 -10.32 1.16
C CYS A 43 -4.84 -9.39 1.81
N PRO A 44 -6.12 -9.82 1.88
CA PRO A 44 -7.21 -9.02 2.47
C PRO A 44 -7.31 -9.09 4.00
N GLY A 45 -6.26 -9.58 4.66
CA GLY A 45 -6.17 -9.72 6.12
C GLY A 45 -6.27 -8.44 6.91
N PHE A 46 -6.30 -8.51 8.25
CA PHE A 46 -6.26 -7.28 9.07
C PHE A 46 -4.88 -6.62 9.02
N GLN A 47 -3.82 -7.43 9.09
CA GLN A 47 -2.42 -7.07 8.92
C GLN A 47 -1.85 -7.82 7.73
N SER A 48 -1.45 -7.10 6.70
CA SER A 48 -1.05 -7.69 5.42
C SER A 48 0.24 -7.09 4.89
N VAL A 49 1.18 -7.95 4.52
CA VAL A 49 2.46 -7.58 3.92
C VAL A 49 2.62 -8.29 2.58
N CYS A 50 2.63 -7.53 1.50
CA CYS A 50 2.70 -8.05 0.14
C CYS A 50 3.94 -7.48 -0.59
N PRO A 51 5.15 -8.05 -0.42
CA PRO A 51 6.38 -7.51 -1.02
C PRO A 51 6.56 -7.89 -2.51
N GLY A 52 5.47 -7.88 -3.28
CA GLY A 52 5.40 -8.41 -4.65
C GLY A 52 5.72 -7.40 -5.75
N VAL A 53 5.59 -7.79 -7.02
CA VAL A 53 5.65 -6.83 -8.14
C VAL A 53 4.31 -6.11 -8.28
N GLN A 54 3.22 -6.85 -8.17
CA GLN A 54 1.84 -6.38 -8.15
C GLN A 54 1.19 -6.85 -6.85
N SER A 55 0.90 -5.91 -5.97
CA SER A 55 0.47 -6.23 -4.60
C SER A 55 -0.79 -5.45 -4.26
N VAL A 56 -1.81 -6.18 -3.79
CA VAL A 56 -3.08 -5.59 -3.35
C VAL A 56 -3.37 -6.05 -1.93
N CYS A 57 -3.24 -5.15 -0.96
CA CYS A 57 -3.56 -5.47 0.42
C CYS A 57 -4.69 -4.54 0.93
N PRO A 58 -5.96 -4.97 0.88
CA PRO A 58 -7.10 -4.16 1.35
C PRO A 58 -7.32 -4.17 2.86
N GLY A 59 -6.38 -4.76 3.61
CA GLY A 59 -6.44 -4.90 5.06
C GLY A 59 -6.38 -3.62 5.85
N PHE A 60 -6.76 -3.65 7.14
CA PHE A 60 -6.72 -2.45 8.00
C PHE A 60 -5.31 -1.85 8.12
N GLN A 61 -4.29 -2.69 8.30
CA GLN A 61 -2.88 -2.35 8.30
C GLN A 61 -2.18 -3.07 7.15
N SER A 62 -1.75 -2.30 6.15
CA SER A 62 -1.30 -2.83 4.88
C SER A 62 0.06 -2.28 4.48
N VAL A 63 1.00 -3.17 4.17
CA VAL A 63 2.34 -2.81 3.69
C VAL A 63 2.61 -3.50 2.37
N CYS A 64 2.69 -2.72 1.29
CA CYS A 64 2.87 -3.20 -0.08
C CYS A 64 4.22 -2.68 -0.63
N PRO A 65 5.39 -3.25 -0.28
CA PRO A 65 6.66 -2.82 -0.84
C PRO A 65 6.90 -3.53 -2.18
N GLY A 66 6.30 -2.99 -3.25
CA GLY A 66 6.29 -3.63 -4.56
C GLY A 66 6.25 -2.65 -5.73
N PHE A 67 6.56 -3.07 -6.95
CA PHE A 67 6.64 -2.14 -8.09
C PHE A 67 5.30 -1.43 -8.35
N GLN A 68 4.19 -2.17 -8.31
CA GLN A 68 2.81 -1.70 -8.39
C GLN A 68 2.07 -2.15 -7.14
N SER A 69 1.65 -1.19 -6.33
CA SER A 69 1.16 -1.46 -4.99
C SER A 69 -0.14 -0.71 -4.74
N VAL A 70 -1.18 -1.44 -4.36
CA VAL A 70 -2.51 -0.90 -4.05
C VAL A 70 -2.91 -1.33 -2.64
N CYS A 71 -2.84 -0.43 -1.68
CA CYS A 71 -3.26 -0.70 -0.31
C CYS A 71 -4.45 0.22 0.06
N PRO A 72 -5.72 -0.21 -0.11
CA PRO A 72 -6.89 0.60 0.27
C PRO A 72 -7.25 0.55 1.76
N GLY A 73 -6.40 -0.06 2.58
CA GLY A 73 -6.53 -0.16 4.02
C GLY A 73 -6.55 1.15 4.79
N VAL A 74 -7.08 1.15 6.01
CA VAL A 74 -7.13 2.36 6.88
C VAL A 74 -5.74 2.94 7.14
N GLN A 75 -4.77 2.08 7.46
CA GLN A 75 -3.36 2.42 7.62
C GLN A 75 -2.54 1.70 6.54
N SER A 76 -2.04 2.46 5.58
CA SER A 76 -1.44 1.88 4.38
C SER A 76 -0.07 2.47 4.09
N VAL A 77 0.91 1.60 3.85
CA VAL A 77 2.28 1.99 3.49
C VAL A 77 2.69 1.29 2.20
N CYS A 78 2.85 2.05 1.12
CA CYS A 78 3.21 1.53 -0.20
C CYS A 78 4.52 2.19 -0.66
N PRO A 79 5.71 1.64 -0.35
CA PRO A 79 6.99 2.22 -0.79
C PRO A 79 7.39 1.83 -2.23
N GLY A 80 6.40 1.50 -3.06
CA GLY A 80 6.57 0.97 -4.41
C GLY A 80 6.93 1.99 -5.48
N PHE A 81 7.24 1.58 -6.71
CA PHE A 81 7.48 2.54 -7.80
C PHE A 81 6.18 3.29 -8.18
N GLN A 82 5.09 2.53 -8.35
CA GLN A 82 3.72 2.99 -8.54
C GLN A 82 2.88 2.56 -7.34
N SER A 83 2.42 3.54 -6.57
CA SER A 83 1.82 3.32 -5.27
C SER A 83 0.49 4.03 -5.18
N VAL A 84 -0.58 3.29 -4.88
CA VAL A 84 -1.92 3.85 -4.67
C VAL A 84 -2.43 3.39 -3.31
N CYS A 85 -2.55 4.32 -2.36
CA CYS A 85 -3.11 3.98 -1.06
C CYS A 85 -4.27 4.94 -0.71
N PRO A 86 -5.55 4.59 -1.00
CA PRO A 86 -6.72 5.42 -0.70
C PRO A 86 -7.18 5.39 0.77
N GLY A 87 -6.41 4.74 1.64
CA GLY A 87 -6.64 4.64 3.07
C GLY A 87 -6.73 5.95 3.83
N PHE A 88 -7.35 5.95 5.02
CA PHE A 88 -7.45 7.15 5.87
C PHE A 88 -6.07 7.73 6.25
N GLN A 89 -5.13 6.88 6.66
CA GLN A 89 -3.72 7.19 6.90
C GLN A 89 -2.87 6.45 5.86
N SER A 90 -2.28 7.20 4.94
CA SER A 90 -1.56 6.63 3.81
C SER A 90 -0.18 7.23 3.64
N VAL A 91 0.82 6.37 3.45
CA VAL A 91 2.22 6.77 3.23
C VAL A 91 2.73 6.07 1.97
N CYS A 92 3.03 6.86 0.95
CA CYS A 92 3.47 6.35 -0.35
C CYS A 92 4.81 7.01 -0.75
N PRO A 93 5.98 6.52 -0.30
CA PRO A 93 7.28 7.13 -0.66
C PRO A 93 7.77 6.79 -2.07
N GLY A 94 6.91 6.21 -2.89
CA GLY A 94 7.19 5.76 -4.25
C GLY A 94 7.34 6.82 -5.32
N PHE A 95 8.04 6.51 -6.42
CA PHE A 95 8.31 7.45 -7.52
C PHE A 95 7.03 8.09 -8.10
N GLN A 96 5.98 7.28 -8.33
CA GLN A 96 4.62 7.70 -8.65
C GLN A 96 3.70 7.28 -7.51
N SER A 97 3.26 8.24 -6.71
CA SER A 97 2.45 8.01 -5.52
C SER A 97 1.11 8.74 -5.60
N VAL A 98 0.03 8.03 -5.33
CA VAL A 98 -1.32 8.58 -5.25
C VAL A 98 -1.94 8.13 -3.93
N CYS A 99 -2.12 9.04 -2.99
CA CYS A 99 -2.78 8.72 -1.72
C CYS A 99 -3.96 9.69 -1.48
N PRO A 100 -5.19 9.33 -1.88
CA PRO A 100 -6.37 10.18 -1.69
C PRO A 100 -6.96 10.16 -0.27
N GLY A 101 -6.26 9.54 0.67
CA GLY A 101 -6.60 9.48 2.08
C GLY A 101 -6.66 10.83 2.79
N VAL A 102 -7.42 10.89 3.89
CA VAL A 102 -7.56 12.09 4.74
C VAL A 102 -6.22 12.58 5.26
N GLN A 103 -5.39 11.69 5.80
CA GLN A 103 -4.01 11.94 6.22
C GLN A 103 -3.06 11.20 5.28
N SER A 104 -2.40 11.93 4.40
CA SER A 104 -1.64 11.33 3.31
C SER A 104 -0.24 11.93 3.20
N VAL A 105 0.77 11.08 3.02
CA VAL A 105 2.17 11.49 2.92
C VAL A 105 2.81 10.82 1.70
N CYS A 106 3.08 11.63 0.67
CA CYS A 106 3.62 11.19 -0.61
C CYS A 106 5.01 11.85 -0.88
N PRO A 107 6.15 11.38 -0.32
CA PRO A 107 7.45 12.04 -0.54
C PRO A 107 8.14 11.73 -1.87
N GLY A 108 7.49 11.00 -2.77
CA GLY A 108 8.08 10.61 -4.06
C GLY A 108 8.06 11.68 -5.14
N PHE A 109 8.69 11.39 -6.29
CA PHE A 109 8.94 12.35 -7.37
C PHE A 109 7.66 12.93 -7.98
N GLN A 110 6.70 12.09 -8.36
CA GLN A 110 5.35 12.46 -8.78
C GLN A 110 4.35 12.02 -7.73
N SER A 111 3.78 12.98 -7.01
CA SER A 111 2.96 12.70 -5.83
C SER A 111 1.61 13.42 -5.90
N VAL A 112 0.52 12.68 -5.70
CA VAL A 112 -0.84 13.23 -5.73
C VAL A 112 -1.55 12.81 -4.46
N CYS A 113 -1.76 13.75 -3.55
CA CYS A 113 -2.42 13.52 -2.28
C CYS A 113 -3.60 14.53 -2.15
N PRO A 114 -4.82 14.21 -2.64
CA PRO A 114 -5.97 15.12 -2.56
C PRO A 114 -6.63 15.23 -1.17
N GLY A 115 -6.08 14.55 -0.16
CA GLY A 115 -6.60 14.56 1.21
C GLY A 115 -6.51 15.89 1.95
N PHE A 116 -7.33 16.01 3.00
CA PHE A 116 -7.41 17.19 3.88
C PHE A 116 -6.11 17.51 4.63
N GLN A 117 -5.30 16.51 4.99
CA GLN A 117 -4.02 16.67 5.66
C GLN A 117 -2.95 15.93 4.84
N SER A 118 -2.56 16.55 3.73
CA SER A 118 -1.69 15.95 2.71
C SER A 118 -0.29 16.58 2.67
N VAL A 119 0.74 15.74 2.71
CA VAL A 119 2.14 16.18 2.67
C VAL A 119 2.84 15.54 1.47
N CYS A 120 3.21 16.36 0.48
CA CYS A 120 3.97 15.92 -0.69
C CYS A 120 5.22 16.79 -0.88
N PRO A 121 6.37 16.43 -0.29
CA PRO A 121 7.64 17.14 -0.53
C PRO A 121 8.26 16.83 -1.91
N GLY A 122 7.58 16.05 -2.75
CA GLY A 122 8.05 15.63 -4.07
C GLY A 122 8.16 16.74 -5.12
N PHE A 123 9.02 16.52 -6.12
CA PHE A 123 9.31 17.50 -7.17
C PHE A 123 8.08 17.91 -8.02
N GLN A 124 7.21 16.95 -8.34
CA GLN A 124 5.94 17.16 -9.06
C GLN A 124 4.77 16.71 -8.19
N SER A 125 4.39 17.56 -7.23
CA SER A 125 3.36 17.24 -6.25
C SER A 125 2.07 18.06 -6.43
N VAL A 126 0.93 17.41 -6.14
CA VAL A 126 -0.40 18.00 -6.24
C VAL A 126 -1.18 17.70 -4.95
N CYS A 127 -1.53 18.76 -4.20
CA CYS A 127 -2.24 18.68 -2.90
C CYS A 127 -3.44 19.65 -2.85
N PRO A 128 -4.59 19.32 -3.46
CA PRO A 128 -5.75 20.21 -3.46
C PRO A 128 -6.43 20.36 -2.09
N GLY A 129 -6.23 19.42 -1.17
CA GLY A 129 -6.94 19.35 0.11
C GLY A 129 -6.36 20.19 1.26
N SER A 130 -5.32 21.01 0.99
CA SER A 130 -4.66 21.98 1.88
C SER A 130 -3.65 21.46 2.92
N ALA A 131 -2.65 22.33 3.16
CA ALA A 131 -1.42 22.17 3.95
C ALA A 131 -0.36 21.23 3.36
N CYS A 132 0.24 21.61 2.23
CA CYS A 132 1.50 21.03 1.72
C CYS A 132 2.73 21.75 2.33
N PRO A 133 3.38 21.21 3.38
CA PRO A 133 4.61 21.78 3.90
C PRO A 133 5.78 21.16 3.13
N GLY A 134 6.20 21.77 2.02
CA GLY A 134 7.44 21.29 1.38
C GLY A 134 7.70 21.66 -0.07
N VAL A 135 6.76 22.24 -0.82
CA VAL A 135 7.00 22.53 -2.24
C VAL A 135 6.64 23.97 -2.62
N GLN A 136 7.59 24.61 -3.31
CA GLN A 136 7.50 25.96 -3.86
C GLN A 136 6.55 26.07 -5.06
N SER A 137 5.80 25.02 -5.39
CA SER A 137 4.96 24.96 -6.59
C SER A 137 3.82 23.95 -6.41
N CYS A 138 2.89 24.21 -5.49
CA CYS A 138 1.53 23.74 -5.71
C CYS A 138 0.91 24.70 -6.74
N PRO A 139 0.82 24.35 -8.04
CA PRO A 139 0.02 25.16 -8.94
C PRO A 139 -1.42 25.14 -8.41
N PRO A 140 -2.07 26.30 -8.28
CA PRO A 140 -3.49 26.33 -7.97
C PRO A 140 -4.22 25.57 -9.08
N LEU A 141 -5.02 24.57 -8.71
CA LEU A 141 -6.04 24.09 -9.62
C LEU A 141 -7.05 25.25 -9.73
N PHE A 142 -7.25 25.72 -10.96
CA PHE A 142 -8.28 26.68 -11.34
C PHE A 142 -9.64 26.32 -10.74
#